data_AF-A0A9W6NER9-F1
#
_entry.id   AF-A0A9W6NER9-F1
#
_cell.length_a   1.000
_cell.length_b   1.000
_cell.length_c   1.000
_cell.angle_alpha   90.00
_cell.angle_beta   90.00
_cell.angle_gamma   90.00
#
_symmetry.space_group_name_H-M   'P 1'
#
loop_
_entity.id
_entity.type
_entity.pdbx_description
1 polymer ?
#
loop_
_entity_poly.entity_id
_entity_poly.type
_entity_poly.pdbx_seq_one_letter_code
_entity_poly.pdbx_strand_id
1 'polypeptide(L)'
;MSEFSWKKFQFISEVQTALIANAINVAKHDEDSTQKHDYSGTGLLIDMDNAFYAAERIPSGMTAHEAACQFYGGCKGEAWPSWALR
;
A
#
# COMPACT_ATOMS: atom_id res chain seq x y z
N MET A 1 0.84 -24.00 -5.86
CA MET A 1 0.03 -22.76 -5.97
C MET A 1 -0.47 -22.44 -4.58
N SER A 2 -0.25 -21.22 -4.08
CA SER A 2 -0.84 -20.79 -2.81
C SER A 2 -2.36 -20.81 -2.94
N GLU A 3 -3.06 -21.24 -1.89
CA GLU A 3 -4.53 -21.15 -1.82
C GLU A 3 -4.97 -19.68 -1.91
N PHE A 4 -6.08 -19.44 -2.60
CA PHE A 4 -6.63 -18.10 -2.74
C PHE A 4 -7.17 -17.60 -1.39
N SER A 5 -6.75 -16.40 -0.98
CA SER A 5 -7.21 -15.77 0.26
C SER A 5 -7.98 -14.50 -0.06
N TRP A 6 -9.28 -14.49 0.27
CA TRP A 6 -10.13 -13.31 0.08
C TRP A 6 -9.65 -12.11 0.89
N LYS A 7 -9.13 -12.35 2.09
CA LYS A 7 -8.57 -11.30 2.96
C LYS A 7 -7.35 -10.62 2.32
N LYS A 8 -6.44 -11.40 1.74
CA LYS A 8 -5.26 -10.86 1.02
C LYS A 8 -5.68 -10.12 -0.23
N PHE A 9 -6.62 -10.67 -1.00
CA PHE A 9 -7.15 -10.03 -2.19
C PHE A 9 -7.75 -8.66 -1.86
N GLN A 10 -8.65 -8.59 -0.87
CA GLN A 10 -9.26 -7.34 -0.44
C GLN A 10 -8.21 -6.31 0.01
N PHE A 11 -7.26 -6.72 0.85
CA PHE A 11 -6.17 -5.84 1.32
C PHE A 11 -5.35 -5.27 0.14
N ILE A 12 -4.90 -6.12 -0.78
CA ILE A 12 -4.11 -5.70 -1.94
C ILE A 12 -4.90 -4.77 -2.84
N SER A 13 -6.17 -5.07 -3.11
CA SER A 13 -7.04 -4.22 -3.93
C SER A 13 -7.29 -2.85 -3.31
N GLU A 14 -7.51 -2.79 -1.99
CA GLU A 14 -7.68 -1.52 -1.27
C GLU A 14 -6.40 -0.68 -1.30
N VAL A 15 -5.24 -1.28 -0.98
CA VAL A 15 -3.93 -0.59 -1.00
C VAL A 15 -3.60 -0.08 -2.40
N GLN A 16 -3.74 -0.92 -3.43
CA GLN A 16 -3.50 -0.53 -4.82
C GLN A 16 -4.37 0.67 -5.23
N THR A 17 -5.66 0.63 -4.87
CA THR A 17 -6.61 1.72 -5.19
C THR A 17 -6.22 3.01 -4.49
N ALA A 18 -5.85 2.95 -3.20
CA ALA A 18 -5.42 4.10 -2.43
C ALA A 18 -4.14 4.73 -2.98
N LEU A 19 -3.13 3.90 -3.30
CA LEU A 19 -1.87 4.35 -3.90
C LEU A 19 -2.10 5.02 -5.26
N ILE A 20 -2.95 4.45 -6.13
CA ILE A 20 -3.29 5.05 -7.43
C ILE A 20 -4.01 6.39 -7.25
N ALA A 21 -5.00 6.45 -6.36
CA ALA A 21 -5.73 7.69 -6.08
C ALA A 21 -4.78 8.79 -5.57
N ASN A 22 -3.85 8.44 -4.69
CA ASN A 22 -2.81 9.35 -4.21
C ASN A 22 -1.83 9.77 -5.31
N ALA A 23 -1.36 8.83 -6.12
CA ALA A 23 -0.43 9.10 -7.22
C ALA A 23 -1.04 10.11 -8.21
N ILE A 24 -2.32 9.96 -8.55
CA ILE A 24 -3.07 10.93 -9.37
C ILE A 24 -3.11 12.30 -8.69
N ASN A 25 -3.39 12.35 -7.38
CA ASN A 25 -3.45 13.59 -6.64
C ASN A 25 -2.08 14.30 -6.57
N VAL A 26 -1.00 13.58 -6.26
CA VAL A 26 0.36 14.12 -6.22
C VAL A 26 0.80 14.59 -7.61
N ALA A 27 0.61 13.77 -8.65
CA ALA A 27 0.98 14.12 -10.01
C ALA A 27 0.26 15.38 -10.52
N LYS A 28 -1.00 15.58 -10.11
CA LYS A 28 -1.77 16.80 -10.43
C LYS A 28 -1.18 18.08 -9.80
N HIS A 29 -0.48 17.94 -8.68
CA HIS A 29 0.04 19.07 -7.89
C HIS A 29 1.58 19.19 -7.94
N ASP A 30 2.27 18.32 -8.66
CA ASP A 30 3.74 18.32 -8.80
C ASP A 30 4.19 19.05 -10.08
N GLU A 31 3.92 20.36 -10.15
CA GLU A 31 4.21 21.21 -11.32
C GLU A 31 5.70 21.15 -11.72
N ASP A 32 6.59 21.10 -10.74
CA ASP A 32 8.05 21.07 -10.92
C ASP A 32 8.64 19.65 -11.04
N SER A 33 7.81 18.60 -11.06
CA SER A 33 8.27 17.20 -11.18
C SER A 33 9.21 16.73 -10.05
N THR A 34 9.13 17.35 -8.87
CA THR A 34 10.00 17.06 -7.71
C THR A 34 9.59 15.80 -6.95
N GLN A 35 8.32 15.39 -7.07
CA GLN A 35 7.73 14.24 -6.39
C GLN A 35 7.53 13.04 -7.33
N LYS A 36 8.22 13.01 -8.50
CA LYS A 36 8.11 11.91 -9.47
C LYS A 36 8.29 10.53 -8.86
N HIS A 37 9.11 10.39 -7.84
CA HIS A 37 9.33 9.11 -7.16
C HIS A 37 8.04 8.57 -6.51
N ASP A 38 7.16 9.45 -6.00
CA ASP A 38 5.92 9.10 -5.29
C ASP A 38 4.78 8.62 -6.21
N TYR A 39 4.84 8.91 -7.51
CA TYR A 39 3.82 8.49 -8.49
C TYR A 39 4.41 7.78 -9.72
N SER A 40 5.72 7.55 -9.74
CA SER A 40 6.36 6.72 -10.76
C SER A 40 5.89 5.27 -10.64
N GLY A 41 5.81 4.56 -11.78
CA GLY A 41 5.51 3.13 -11.79
C GLY A 41 6.49 2.31 -10.94
N THR A 42 7.76 2.71 -10.89
CA THR A 42 8.78 2.06 -10.02
C THR A 42 8.47 2.26 -8.54
N GLY A 43 8.13 3.49 -8.12
CA GLY A 43 7.73 3.77 -6.74
C GLY A 43 6.51 2.96 -6.32
N LEU A 44 5.47 2.95 -7.16
CA LEU A 44 4.26 2.17 -6.92
C LEU A 44 4.56 0.67 -6.82
N LEU A 45 5.45 0.12 -7.66
CA LEU A 45 5.83 -1.29 -7.57
C LEU A 45 6.57 -1.63 -6.27
N ILE A 46 7.41 -0.73 -5.75
CA ILE A 46 8.08 -0.90 -4.45
C ILE A 46 7.05 -0.94 -3.31
N ASP A 47 6.07 -0.03 -3.33
CA ASP A 47 4.99 -0.04 -2.35
C ASP A 47 4.16 -1.33 -2.44
N MET A 48 3.88 -1.80 -3.65
CA MET A 48 3.15 -3.07 -3.84
C MET A 48 3.97 -4.29 -3.39
N ASP A 49 5.29 -4.31 -3.56
CA ASP A 49 6.15 -5.37 -3.02
C ASP A 49 6.10 -5.44 -1.49
N ASN A 50 6.01 -4.26 -0.83
CA ASN A 50 5.79 -4.18 0.60
C ASN A 50 4.39 -4.64 0.98
N ALA A 51 3.37 -4.29 0.17
CA ALA A 51 2.00 -4.73 0.40
C ALA A 51 1.87 -6.25 0.29
N PHE A 52 2.49 -6.89 -0.72
CA PHE A 52 2.48 -8.35 -0.84
C PHE A 52 3.17 -9.03 0.36
N TYR A 53 4.28 -8.47 0.84
CA TYR A 53 4.94 -8.96 2.05
C TYR A 53 4.05 -8.83 3.30
N ALA A 54 3.39 -7.68 3.46
CA ALA A 54 2.50 -7.38 4.58
C ALA A 54 1.20 -8.22 4.54
N ALA A 55 0.69 -8.54 3.35
CA ALA A 55 -0.50 -9.37 3.16
C ALA A 55 -0.35 -10.77 3.77
N GLU A 56 0.86 -11.31 3.81
CA GLU A 56 1.18 -12.58 4.47
C GLU A 56 1.19 -12.51 6.01
N ARG A 57 1.15 -11.29 6.57
CA ARG A 57 1.34 -11.02 8.01
C ARG A 57 0.18 -10.30 8.65
N ILE A 58 -0.92 -10.08 7.92
CA ILE A 58 -2.10 -9.43 8.47
C ILE A 58 -2.57 -10.22 9.71
N PRO A 59 -2.62 -9.60 10.90
CA PRO A 59 -3.04 -10.27 12.12
C PRO A 59 -4.41 -10.97 11.96
N SER A 60 -4.57 -12.15 12.56
CA SER A 60 -5.79 -12.96 12.40
C SER A 60 -7.07 -12.20 12.80
N GLY A 61 -7.00 -11.43 13.89
CA GLY A 61 -8.10 -10.60 14.41
C GLY A 61 -8.31 -9.24 13.72
N MET A 62 -7.51 -8.89 12.72
CA MET A 62 -7.62 -7.63 11.99
C MET A 62 -8.35 -7.84 10.66
N THR A 63 -9.24 -6.95 10.27
CA THR A 63 -9.88 -6.98 8.94
C THR A 63 -8.90 -6.58 7.84
N ALA A 64 -9.19 -6.95 6.59
CA ALA A 64 -8.39 -6.51 5.45
C ALA A 64 -8.38 -4.97 5.31
N HIS A 65 -9.52 -4.33 5.59
CA HIS A 65 -9.67 -2.88 5.55
C HIS A 65 -8.82 -2.16 6.60
N GLU A 66 -8.90 -2.58 7.87
CA GLU A 66 -8.07 -2.01 8.94
C GLU A 66 -6.57 -2.15 8.63
N ALA A 67 -6.17 -3.31 8.10
CA ALA A 67 -4.80 -3.55 7.67
C ALA A 67 -4.40 -2.60 6.53
N ALA A 68 -5.26 -2.40 5.53
CA ALA A 68 -5.01 -1.51 4.41
C ALA A 68 -4.85 -0.05 4.85
N CYS A 69 -5.72 0.42 5.75
CA CYS A 69 -5.61 1.76 6.32
C CYS A 69 -4.29 1.97 7.07
N GLN A 70 -3.90 1.02 7.95
CA GLN A 70 -2.63 1.14 8.69
C GLN A 70 -1.41 1.09 7.76
N PHE A 71 -1.42 0.19 6.77
CA PHE A 71 -0.34 0.08 5.79
C PHE A 71 -0.21 1.36 4.96
N TYR A 72 -1.32 1.88 4.45
CA TYR A 72 -1.33 3.08 3.62
C TYR A 72 -0.90 4.33 4.40
N GLY A 73 -1.25 4.45 5.70
CA GLY A 73 -0.69 5.47 6.58
C GLY A 73 0.84 5.46 6.60
N GLY A 74 1.45 4.27 6.71
CA GLY A 74 2.90 4.06 6.61
C GLY A 74 3.50 4.56 5.29
N CYS A 75 2.86 4.28 4.16
CA CYS A 75 3.25 4.80 2.84
C CYS A 75 3.21 6.34 2.77
N LYS A 76 2.40 7.00 3.61
CA LYS A 76 2.27 8.46 3.67
C LYS A 76 3.20 9.11 4.69
N GLY A 77 4.10 8.35 5.29
CA GLY A 77 5.07 8.85 6.27
C GLY A 77 4.59 8.78 7.73
N GLU A 78 3.45 8.14 8.00
CA GLU A 78 3.06 7.80 9.37
C GLU A 78 3.91 6.65 9.92
N ALA A 79 3.78 6.37 11.21
CA ALA A 79 4.47 5.24 11.83
C ALA A 79 4.00 3.91 11.20
N TRP A 80 4.95 3.14 10.65
CA TRP A 80 4.65 1.84 10.06
C TRP A 80 4.09 0.86 11.10
N PRO A 81 3.02 0.11 10.76
CA PRO A 81 2.55 -0.94 11.64
C PRO A 81 3.60 -2.04 11.78
N SER A 82 3.87 -2.47 13.02
CA SER A 82 4.91 -3.46 13.33
C SER A 82 4.73 -4.80 12.61
N TRP A 83 3.50 -5.17 12.28
CA TRP A 83 3.19 -6.40 11.54
C TRP A 83 3.51 -6.33 10.05
N ALA A 84 3.65 -5.12 9.48
CA ALA A 84 3.91 -4.92 8.05
C ALA A 84 5.41 -4.77 7.71
N LEU A 85 6.27 -4.62 8.72
CA LEU A 85 7.71 -4.39 8.55
C LEU A 85 8.47 -5.68 8.19
N ARG A 86 9.49 -5.54 7.33
CA ARG A 86 10.44 -6.60 6.98
C ARG A 86 11.41 -6.89 8.11
#